data_AF-A0A8W8MRK4-F1
#
_entry.id   AF-A0A8W8MRK4-F1
#
_cell.length_a   1.000
_cell.length_b   1.000
_cell.length_c   1.000
_cell.angle_alpha   90.00
_cell.angle_beta   90.00
_cell.angle_gamma   90.00
#
_symmetry.space_group_name_H-M   'P 1'
#
loop_
_entity.id
_entity.type
_entity.pdbx_description
1 polymer ?
#
loop_
_entity_poly.entity_id
_entity_poly.type
_entity_poly.pdbx_seq_one_letter_code
_entity_poly.pdbx_strand_id
1 'polypeptide(L)'
;MRNRSNSGVRLDYYQRLLNKTILKYQNPVTGLLPASEENSHAWVRDNVYAVLSVWALALAYRKTADLDEDRAKAYELEQSVVKLMRGLLRCMMSQVEKLERFKHTQHVNDSLHAKYCSKTGKTVVGDQAWGHLQIDATSLYILSLAQMTASGLQIIFTLDEVSFVQNLIFYIETAYRTPDYGIWERGDKTNHGLPELNSSSIGMAKAALEAINELDLFGARGGPLSVVHVLPDEAQQCQAILLSMLPRESNSKEIDAALLTVISFPAFAVDDGEKVEETRDSIVTKLEGKYGFSRFLRDGYKTAREDPNRLHYEPWELQVFERIECQWPMFFALFVLDGLFNGREEQVKKYSEKLDSVMIKSDEGIHLLPELYAVHKEMVEQEYKTPNSQKREAIGRLPHRWGQSLYIISKLVQEGFLSPGELDPLNRRLVSEPKPDIVVQVVILAEDEFIQSKLWEHGIKVQTMEEVRPLQVFPASVLTQIYSLLGRNKKMGLTGRPKNEIGLLATSKLYTYRDQILAFIPQTADEHQFYLPKDTLLKLDMFANDVGFLSSYWGSLGRPLLIFPVSTNLNYLGLNV
;
A
#
# COMPACT_ATOMS: atom_id res chain seq x y z
N MET A 1 1.33 48.32 -4.22
CA MET A 1 0.80 46.97 -4.44
C MET A 1 1.58 46.34 -5.58
N ARG A 2 2.46 45.38 -5.32
CA ARG A 2 3.14 44.63 -6.40
C ARG A 2 2.15 43.59 -6.93
N ASN A 3 1.95 43.53 -8.25
CA ASN A 3 1.09 42.54 -8.88
C ASN A 3 1.57 41.13 -8.53
N ARG A 4 0.68 40.28 -7.98
CA ARG A 4 0.94 38.85 -7.80
C ARG A 4 1.25 38.21 -9.16
N SER A 5 2.15 37.24 -9.18
CA SER A 5 2.40 36.40 -10.35
C SER A 5 1.11 35.66 -10.75
N ASN A 6 0.94 35.38 -12.05
CA ASN A 6 -0.21 34.62 -12.56
C ASN A 6 -0.33 33.22 -11.89
N SER A 7 0.79 32.65 -11.44
CA SER A 7 0.86 31.40 -10.67
C SER A 7 0.17 31.51 -9.30
N GLY A 8 0.39 32.60 -8.55
CA GLY A 8 -0.25 32.81 -7.24
C GLY A 8 -1.77 32.91 -7.34
N VAL A 9 -2.28 33.61 -8.35
CA VAL A 9 -3.75 33.71 -8.59
C VAL A 9 -4.36 32.36 -8.93
N ARG A 10 -3.63 31.51 -9.66
CA ARG A 10 -4.10 30.17 -10.03
C ARG A 10 -4.09 29.21 -8.84
N LEU A 11 -3.08 29.28 -7.96
CA LEU A 11 -3.06 28.53 -6.69
C LEU A 11 -4.19 28.97 -5.75
N ASP A 12 -4.51 30.26 -5.69
CA ASP A 12 -5.64 30.79 -4.93
C ASP A 12 -6.99 30.20 -5.42
N TYR A 13 -7.13 29.96 -6.73
CA TYR A 13 -8.29 29.26 -7.28
C TYR A 13 -8.40 27.82 -6.75
N TYR A 14 -7.29 27.05 -6.77
CA TYR A 14 -7.29 25.69 -6.22
C TYR A 14 -7.53 25.66 -4.72
N GLN A 15 -6.99 26.62 -3.97
CA GLN A 15 -7.28 26.77 -2.55
C GLN A 15 -8.77 27.04 -2.31
N ARG A 16 -9.39 27.92 -3.10
CA ARG A 16 -10.84 28.19 -3.00
C ARG A 16 -11.66 26.94 -3.34
N LEU A 17 -11.28 26.21 -4.40
CA LEU A 17 -11.92 24.96 -4.79
C LEU A 17 -11.85 23.93 -3.67
N LEU A 18 -10.66 23.73 -3.11
CA LEU A 18 -10.39 22.76 -2.04
C LEU A 18 -11.12 23.15 -0.74
N ASN A 19 -11.13 24.43 -0.38
CA ASN A 19 -11.88 24.94 0.76
C ASN A 19 -13.38 24.67 0.64
N LYS A 20 -13.96 24.90 -0.54
CA LYS A 20 -15.41 24.72 -0.75
C LYS A 20 -15.85 23.27 -0.88
N THR A 21 -14.98 22.39 -1.36
CA THR A 21 -15.33 20.98 -1.65
C THR A 21 -14.88 19.99 -0.58
N ILE A 22 -13.73 20.24 0.08
CA ILE A 22 -13.11 19.29 1.02
C ILE A 22 -13.00 19.93 2.42
N LEU A 23 -12.21 20.99 2.60
CA LEU A 23 -11.88 21.48 3.95
C LEU A 23 -13.05 22.08 4.72
N LYS A 24 -14.09 22.62 4.04
CA LYS A 24 -15.35 23.06 4.69
C LYS A 24 -15.95 21.97 5.57
N TYR A 25 -15.75 20.70 5.22
CA TYR A 25 -16.30 19.54 5.93
C TYR A 25 -15.37 18.97 7.00
N GLN A 26 -14.12 19.47 7.09
CA GLN A 26 -13.15 18.94 8.03
C GLN A 26 -13.58 19.25 9.46
N ASN A 27 -13.71 18.21 10.30
CA ASN A 27 -14.09 18.41 11.68
C ASN A 27 -12.98 19.19 12.44
N PRO A 28 -13.32 20.28 13.15
CA PRO A 28 -12.33 21.13 13.81
C PRO A 28 -11.69 20.50 15.05
N VAL A 29 -12.19 19.38 15.56
CA VAL A 29 -11.61 18.69 16.73
C VAL A 29 -10.81 17.47 16.29
N THR A 30 -11.45 16.55 15.58
CA THR A 30 -10.83 15.28 15.18
C THR A 30 -9.97 15.40 13.92
N GLY A 31 -10.22 16.40 13.07
CA GLY A 31 -9.61 16.52 11.74
C GLY A 31 -10.24 15.60 10.68
N LEU A 32 -11.21 14.76 11.05
CA LEU A 32 -11.82 13.78 10.14
C LEU A 32 -12.85 14.44 9.22
N LEU A 33 -12.97 13.90 8.01
CA LEU A 33 -13.97 14.25 7.01
C LEU A 33 -15.14 13.25 7.08
N PRO A 34 -16.39 13.73 7.27
CA PRO A 34 -17.58 12.91 7.16
C PRO A 34 -17.87 12.56 5.70
N ALA A 35 -18.66 11.52 5.47
CA ALA A 35 -19.10 11.11 4.13
C ALA A 35 -20.08 12.11 3.51
N SER A 36 -20.98 12.70 4.31
CA SER A 36 -21.88 13.78 3.88
C SER A 36 -22.23 14.67 5.08
N GLU A 37 -22.99 15.75 4.86
CA GLU A 37 -23.47 16.62 5.95
C GLU A 37 -24.37 15.86 6.93
N GLU A 38 -25.18 14.93 6.42
CA GLU A 38 -26.09 14.09 7.21
C GLU A 38 -25.42 12.84 7.76
N ASN A 39 -24.39 12.33 7.09
CA ASN A 39 -23.68 11.12 7.46
C ASN A 39 -22.32 11.43 8.08
N SER A 40 -22.25 11.35 9.41
CA SER A 40 -21.02 11.59 10.17
C SER A 40 -19.98 10.48 10.06
N HIS A 41 -20.17 9.43 9.26
CA HIS A 41 -19.18 8.36 9.10
C HIS A 41 -17.97 8.86 8.31
N ALA A 42 -16.78 8.56 8.79
CA ALA A 42 -15.49 8.88 8.20
C ALA A 42 -14.79 7.57 7.85
N TRP A 43 -14.73 7.25 6.56
CA TRP A 43 -13.95 6.12 6.06
C TRP A 43 -12.47 6.47 6.02
N VAL A 44 -11.61 5.55 6.46
CA VAL A 44 -10.15 5.75 6.45
C VAL A 44 -9.68 6.06 5.02
N ARG A 45 -10.06 5.23 4.05
CA ARG A 45 -9.71 5.40 2.64
C ARG A 45 -10.12 6.75 2.07
N ASP A 46 -11.41 7.11 2.16
CA ASP A 46 -11.93 8.38 1.64
C ASP A 46 -11.23 9.58 2.28
N ASN A 47 -10.91 9.50 3.57
CA ASN A 47 -10.20 10.56 4.31
C ASN A 47 -8.76 10.70 3.82
N VAL A 48 -8.04 9.59 3.66
CA VAL A 48 -6.65 9.61 3.17
C VAL A 48 -6.61 10.13 1.73
N TYR A 49 -7.44 9.62 0.83
CA TYR A 49 -7.48 10.14 -0.54
C TYR A 49 -7.89 11.61 -0.60
N ALA A 50 -8.84 12.06 0.21
CA ALA A 50 -9.23 13.47 0.25
C ALA A 50 -8.07 14.37 0.71
N VAL A 51 -7.29 13.93 1.70
CA VAL A 51 -6.19 14.72 2.25
C VAL A 51 -5.00 14.83 1.30
N LEU A 52 -4.82 13.89 0.35
CA LEU A 52 -3.74 13.95 -0.65
C LEU A 52 -3.78 15.24 -1.47
N SER A 53 -4.96 15.77 -1.84
CA SER A 53 -5.05 17.06 -2.55
C SER A 53 -4.64 18.26 -1.68
N VAL A 54 -4.93 18.20 -0.38
CA VAL A 54 -4.53 19.23 0.59
C VAL A 54 -3.01 19.24 0.73
N TRP A 55 -2.41 18.05 0.84
CA TRP A 55 -0.96 17.86 0.86
C TRP A 55 -0.30 18.33 -0.45
N ALA A 56 -0.83 17.92 -1.61
CA ALA A 56 -0.33 18.35 -2.91
C ALA A 56 -0.35 19.88 -3.05
N LEU A 57 -1.46 20.53 -2.69
CA LEU A 57 -1.56 21.99 -2.74
C LEU A 57 -0.59 22.66 -1.77
N ALA A 58 -0.39 22.09 -0.57
CA ALA A 58 0.59 22.59 0.37
C ALA A 58 2.03 22.55 -0.19
N LEU A 59 2.40 21.45 -0.85
CA LEU A 59 3.68 21.33 -1.55
C LEU A 59 3.82 22.37 -2.67
N ALA A 60 2.77 22.60 -3.45
CA ALA A 60 2.76 23.58 -4.53
C ALA A 60 2.98 25.01 -4.00
N TYR A 61 2.35 25.37 -2.89
CA TYR A 61 2.59 26.65 -2.21
C TYR A 61 4.01 26.73 -1.64
N ARG A 62 4.52 25.65 -1.04
CA ARG A 62 5.88 25.60 -0.49
C ARG A 62 6.94 25.87 -1.56
N LYS A 63 6.74 25.32 -2.77
CA LYS A 63 7.62 25.51 -3.93
C LYS A 63 7.57 26.93 -4.49
N THR A 64 6.37 27.53 -4.52
CA THR A 64 6.10 28.84 -5.14
C THR A 64 6.10 29.99 -4.12
N ALA A 65 6.66 29.76 -2.92
CA ALA A 65 6.59 30.67 -1.79
C ALA A 65 7.45 31.94 -1.97
N ASP A 66 7.03 32.84 -2.87
CA ASP A 66 7.64 34.14 -3.13
C ASP A 66 7.26 35.19 -2.05
N LEU A 67 6.16 34.95 -1.32
CA LEU A 67 5.58 35.86 -0.32
C LEU A 67 5.33 35.15 1.02
N ASP A 68 5.39 35.91 2.11
CA ASP A 68 5.08 35.40 3.46
C ASP A 68 3.63 34.89 3.58
N GLU A 69 2.68 35.46 2.82
CA GLU A 69 1.30 34.97 2.77
C GLU A 69 1.19 33.53 2.23
N ASP A 70 1.98 33.20 1.21
CA ASP A 70 1.93 31.88 0.58
C ASP A 70 2.57 30.82 1.49
N ARG A 71 3.57 31.20 2.28
CA ARG A 71 4.13 30.37 3.37
C ARG A 71 3.11 30.12 4.48
N ALA A 72 2.35 31.14 4.88
CA ALA A 72 1.30 31.01 5.88
C ALA A 72 0.21 30.04 5.40
N LYS A 73 -0.24 30.18 4.14
CA LYS A 73 -1.20 29.25 3.52
C LYS A 73 -0.69 27.82 3.44
N ALA A 74 0.57 27.63 3.02
CA ALA A 74 1.19 26.31 3.01
C ALA A 74 1.14 25.69 4.41
N TYR A 75 1.57 26.43 5.44
CA TYR A 75 1.56 25.96 6.82
C TYR A 75 0.15 25.57 7.30
N GLU A 76 -0.88 26.38 7.04
CA GLU A 76 -2.25 26.05 7.39
C GLU A 76 -2.73 24.74 6.74
N LEU A 77 -2.46 24.56 5.45
CA LEU A 77 -2.81 23.34 4.72
C LEU A 77 -2.06 22.12 5.29
N GLU A 78 -0.77 22.26 5.59
CA GLU A 78 0.03 21.21 6.24
C GLU A 78 -0.54 20.82 7.61
N GLN A 79 -0.95 21.79 8.43
CA GLN A 79 -1.57 21.50 9.73
C GLN A 79 -2.92 20.82 9.57
N SER A 80 -3.70 21.17 8.54
CA SER A 80 -4.94 20.45 8.19
C SER A 80 -4.68 18.99 7.81
N VAL A 81 -3.60 18.71 7.05
CA VAL A 81 -3.17 17.34 6.71
C VAL A 81 -2.78 16.57 7.96
N VAL A 82 -1.88 17.13 8.78
CA VAL A 82 -1.40 16.53 10.03
C VAL A 82 -2.57 16.22 10.95
N LYS A 83 -3.52 17.14 11.09
CA LYS A 83 -4.69 16.96 11.95
C LYS A 83 -5.56 15.78 11.52
N LEU A 84 -5.83 15.63 10.22
CA LEU A 84 -6.63 14.51 9.70
C LEU A 84 -5.91 13.17 9.89
N MET A 85 -4.63 13.09 9.50
CA MET A 85 -3.85 11.85 9.63
C MET A 85 -3.71 11.43 11.09
N ARG A 86 -3.46 12.40 12.00
CA ARG A 86 -3.45 12.13 13.45
C ARG A 86 -4.83 11.77 14.00
N GLY A 87 -5.90 12.31 13.42
CA GLY A 87 -7.28 11.90 13.72
C GLY A 87 -7.49 10.41 13.46
N LEU A 88 -7.10 9.95 12.28
CA LEU A 88 -7.15 8.53 11.89
C LEU A 88 -6.26 7.66 12.79
N LEU A 89 -5.04 8.12 13.10
CA LEU A 89 -4.14 7.43 14.02
C LEU A 89 -4.80 7.21 15.39
N ARG A 90 -5.41 8.26 15.97
CA ARG A 90 -6.11 8.17 17.26
C ARG A 90 -7.28 7.18 17.22
N CYS A 91 -8.04 7.17 16.12
CA CYS A 91 -9.12 6.20 15.92
C CYS A 91 -8.59 4.75 15.91
N MET A 92 -7.49 4.50 15.19
CA MET A 92 -6.86 3.18 15.15
C MET A 92 -6.24 2.79 16.50
N MET A 93 -5.54 3.72 17.16
CA MET A 93 -4.96 3.50 18.50
C MET A 93 -6.02 3.20 19.56
N SER A 94 -7.23 3.74 19.43
CA SER A 94 -8.34 3.42 20.33
C SER A 94 -8.78 1.95 20.26
N GLN A 95 -8.36 1.21 19.23
CA GLN A 95 -8.63 -0.21 19.01
C GLN A 95 -7.36 -1.07 19.15
N VAL A 96 -6.38 -0.64 19.95
CA VAL A 96 -5.10 -1.35 20.10
C VAL A 96 -5.26 -2.83 20.52
N GLU A 97 -6.29 -3.16 21.30
CA GLU A 97 -6.59 -4.54 21.69
C GLU A 97 -7.00 -5.44 20.50
N LYS A 98 -7.64 -4.87 19.48
CA LYS A 98 -7.98 -5.57 18.25
C LYS A 98 -6.74 -5.81 17.40
N LEU A 99 -5.91 -4.79 17.25
CA LEU A 99 -4.61 -4.90 16.58
C LEU A 99 -3.76 -6.02 17.18
N GLU A 100 -3.66 -6.07 18.52
CA GLU A 100 -2.90 -7.11 19.21
C GLU A 100 -3.44 -8.53 18.93
N ARG A 101 -4.77 -8.70 18.99
CA ARG A 101 -5.41 -10.00 18.70
C ARG A 101 -5.23 -10.42 17.24
N PHE A 102 -5.43 -9.50 16.31
CA PHE A 102 -5.40 -9.78 14.87
C PHE A 102 -4.04 -10.32 14.41
N LYS A 103 -2.93 -9.86 14.97
CA LYS A 103 -1.59 -10.39 14.67
C LYS A 103 -1.49 -11.91 14.83
N HIS A 104 -2.31 -12.50 15.70
CA HIS A 104 -2.36 -13.94 15.93
C HIS A 104 -3.54 -14.62 15.24
N THR A 105 -4.72 -14.00 15.24
CA THR A 105 -5.95 -14.66 14.74
C THR A 105 -6.18 -14.46 13.24
N GLN A 106 -5.78 -13.31 12.69
CA GLN A 106 -6.10 -12.87 11.32
C GLN A 106 -7.60 -12.97 10.99
N HIS A 107 -8.44 -12.92 12.03
CA HIS A 107 -9.89 -13.14 11.90
C HIS A 107 -10.62 -11.80 11.70
N VAL A 108 -11.68 -11.82 10.89
CA VAL A 108 -12.48 -10.63 10.55
C VAL A 108 -12.95 -9.84 11.79
N ASN A 109 -13.43 -10.53 12.83
CA ASN A 109 -13.92 -9.88 14.05
C ASN A 109 -12.84 -9.14 14.87
N ASP A 110 -11.58 -9.57 14.74
CA ASP A 110 -10.45 -8.93 15.42
C ASP A 110 -9.82 -7.82 14.56
N SER A 111 -10.33 -7.58 13.35
CA SER A 111 -9.84 -6.53 12.45
C SER A 111 -10.13 -5.12 12.97
N LEU A 112 -9.30 -4.16 12.56
CA LEU A 112 -9.55 -2.75 12.81
C LEU A 112 -10.76 -2.29 11.98
N HIS A 113 -11.58 -1.40 12.56
CA HIS A 113 -12.67 -0.80 11.80
C HIS A 113 -12.15 0.12 10.70
N ALA A 114 -12.76 0.04 9.52
CA ALA A 114 -12.42 0.91 8.38
C ALA A 114 -13.17 2.26 8.38
N LYS A 115 -14.17 2.43 9.26
CA LYS A 115 -14.97 3.67 9.38
C LYS A 115 -15.23 4.08 10.83
N TYR A 116 -15.18 5.39 11.06
CA TYR A 116 -15.29 6.03 12.38
C TYR A 116 -16.32 7.14 12.40
N CYS A 117 -16.72 7.60 13.58
CA CYS A 117 -17.50 8.80 13.71
C CYS A 117 -16.58 10.02 13.54
N SER A 118 -16.83 10.85 12.53
CA SER A 118 -16.08 12.09 12.28
C SER A 118 -16.05 13.04 13.47
N LYS A 119 -17.05 13.00 14.36
CA LYS A 119 -17.13 13.90 15.54
C LYS A 119 -16.40 13.33 16.76
N THR A 120 -16.45 12.02 16.99
CA THR A 120 -15.96 11.40 18.24
C THR A 120 -14.75 10.49 18.04
N GLY A 121 -14.46 10.05 16.82
CA GLY A 121 -13.43 9.07 16.50
C GLY A 121 -13.77 7.62 16.89
N LYS A 122 -14.97 7.36 17.42
CA LYS A 122 -15.40 6.02 17.84
C LYS A 122 -15.92 5.19 16.67
N THR A 123 -15.98 3.87 16.86
CA THR A 123 -16.63 2.96 15.92
C THR A 123 -18.11 3.31 15.76
N VAL A 124 -18.63 3.19 14.53
CA VAL A 124 -20.01 3.59 14.18
C VAL A 124 -20.95 2.42 13.95
N VAL A 125 -20.42 1.22 13.79
CA VAL A 125 -21.18 -0.03 13.60
C VAL A 125 -20.47 -1.14 14.36
N GLY A 126 -21.17 -2.24 14.64
CA GLY A 126 -20.58 -3.42 15.30
C GLY A 126 -19.71 -4.26 14.37
N ASP A 127 -18.96 -5.18 14.96
CA ASP A 127 -17.95 -6.02 14.28
C ASP A 127 -18.53 -6.93 13.19
N GLN A 128 -19.76 -7.41 13.38
CA GLN A 128 -20.43 -8.31 12.43
C GLN A 128 -21.38 -7.57 11.47
N ALA A 129 -21.55 -6.26 11.65
CA ALA A 129 -22.54 -5.49 10.90
C ALA A 129 -21.98 -4.92 9.58
N TRP A 130 -20.68 -5.05 9.34
CA TRP A 130 -20.01 -4.47 8.17
C TRP A 130 -18.70 -5.18 7.85
N GLY A 131 -18.31 -5.17 6.57
CA GLY A 131 -17.02 -5.69 6.10
C GLY A 131 -15.86 -4.78 6.51
N HIS A 132 -15.46 -4.84 7.78
CA HIS A 132 -14.43 -3.95 8.36
C HIS A 132 -13.01 -4.32 8.00
N LEU A 133 -12.74 -5.61 7.77
CA LEU A 133 -11.41 -6.08 7.38
C LEU A 133 -11.11 -5.55 5.98
N GLN A 134 -10.41 -4.42 5.93
CA GLN A 134 -10.02 -3.68 4.73
C GLN A 134 -8.53 -3.38 4.85
N ILE A 135 -7.71 -4.28 4.31
CA ILE A 135 -6.25 -4.19 4.39
C ILE A 135 -5.76 -3.05 3.51
N ASP A 136 -6.42 -2.80 2.38
CA ASP A 136 -6.19 -1.66 1.49
C ASP A 136 -6.22 -0.33 2.25
N ALA A 137 -7.21 -0.12 3.12
CA ALA A 137 -7.41 1.16 3.81
C ALA A 137 -6.29 1.45 4.82
N THR A 138 -5.89 0.44 5.59
CA THR A 138 -4.78 0.55 6.55
C THR A 138 -3.45 0.72 5.82
N SER A 139 -3.25 -0.02 4.72
CA SER A 139 -2.05 0.06 3.89
C SER A 139 -1.91 1.43 3.21
N LEU A 140 -3.00 1.97 2.67
CA LEU A 140 -3.02 3.31 2.08
C LEU A 140 -2.67 4.40 3.11
N TYR A 141 -3.14 4.26 4.35
CA TYR A 141 -2.76 5.16 5.44
C TYR A 141 -1.26 5.11 5.72
N ILE A 142 -0.68 3.91 5.80
CA ILE A 142 0.77 3.71 6.04
C ILE A 142 1.60 4.25 4.87
N LEU A 143 1.20 3.95 3.63
CA LEU A 143 1.85 4.47 2.43
C LEU A 143 1.83 6.01 2.41
N SER A 144 0.66 6.61 2.67
CA SER A 144 0.52 8.07 2.71
C SER A 144 1.30 8.69 3.86
N LEU A 145 1.33 8.04 5.03
CA LEU A 145 2.16 8.45 6.17
C LEU A 145 3.64 8.47 5.79
N ALA A 146 4.13 7.44 5.09
CA ALA A 146 5.51 7.35 4.64
C ALA A 146 5.86 8.47 3.65
N GLN A 147 5.05 8.66 2.60
CA GLN A 147 5.26 9.71 1.59
C GLN A 147 5.19 11.12 2.21
N MET A 148 4.22 11.39 3.10
CA MET A 148 4.09 12.67 3.79
C MET A 148 5.28 12.94 4.73
N THR A 149 5.73 11.92 5.47
CA THR A 149 6.88 12.05 6.37
C THR A 149 8.17 12.30 5.58
N ALA A 150 8.37 11.60 4.46
CA ALA A 150 9.50 11.83 3.54
C ALA A 150 9.46 13.25 2.93
N SER A 151 8.27 13.82 2.71
CA SER A 151 8.10 15.23 2.29
C SER A 151 8.34 16.26 3.40
N GLY A 152 8.66 15.83 4.62
CA GLY A 152 8.98 16.68 5.77
C GLY A 152 7.81 17.01 6.70
N LEU A 153 6.63 16.37 6.53
CA LEU A 153 5.53 16.53 7.47
C LEU A 153 5.75 15.68 8.73
N GLN A 154 5.68 16.32 9.90
CA GLN A 154 5.73 15.61 11.17
C GLN A 154 4.31 15.18 11.58
N ILE A 155 3.97 13.91 11.39
CA ILE A 155 2.66 13.34 11.76
C ILE A 155 2.73 12.56 13.08
N ILE A 156 3.83 11.85 13.33
CA ILE A 156 4.06 11.04 14.53
C ILE A 156 4.91 11.82 15.53
N PHE A 157 4.49 11.83 16.81
CA PHE A 157 5.07 12.70 17.84
C PHE A 157 5.66 11.95 19.04
N THR A 158 5.28 10.69 19.27
CA THR A 158 5.77 9.94 20.45
C THR A 158 6.26 8.54 20.07
N LEU A 159 7.17 7.98 20.87
CA LEU A 159 7.63 6.60 20.70
C LEU A 159 6.53 5.56 20.92
N ASP A 160 5.50 5.93 21.71
CA ASP A 160 4.31 5.11 21.86
C ASP A 160 3.55 5.03 20.51
N GLU A 161 3.38 6.16 19.81
CA GLU A 161 2.80 6.19 18.45
C GLU A 161 3.69 5.43 17.43
N VAL A 162 5.02 5.54 17.51
CA VAL A 162 5.95 4.74 16.68
C VAL A 162 5.73 3.24 16.89
N SER A 163 5.66 2.80 18.15
CA SER A 163 5.42 1.39 18.48
C SER A 163 4.08 0.92 17.92
N PHE A 164 3.05 1.77 17.93
CA PHE A 164 1.76 1.45 17.33
C PHE A 164 1.85 1.29 15.81
N VAL A 165 2.50 2.22 15.10
CA VAL A 165 2.72 2.13 13.65
C VAL A 165 3.52 0.86 13.30
N GLN A 166 4.52 0.51 14.10
CA GLN A 166 5.27 -0.73 13.93
C GLN A 166 4.38 -1.99 14.05
N ASN A 167 3.33 -1.96 14.89
CA ASN A 167 2.37 -3.07 14.98
C ASN A 167 1.34 -3.05 13.85
N LEU A 168 1.01 -1.87 13.28
CA LEU A 168 0.20 -1.80 12.06
C LEU A 168 0.90 -2.46 10.86
N ILE A 169 2.23 -2.49 10.85
CA ILE A 169 3.00 -3.21 9.82
C ILE A 169 2.80 -4.71 9.97
N PHE A 170 2.89 -5.24 11.19
CA PHE A 170 2.59 -6.66 11.45
C PHE A 170 1.13 -7.02 11.15
N TYR A 171 0.23 -6.03 11.13
CA TYR A 171 -1.15 -6.22 10.72
C TYR A 171 -1.30 -6.37 9.20
N ILE A 172 -0.49 -5.66 8.41
CA ILE A 172 -0.56 -5.71 6.94
C ILE A 172 0.43 -6.71 6.31
N GLU A 173 1.47 -7.16 7.02
CA GLU A 173 2.50 -8.07 6.47
C GLU A 173 1.90 -9.41 5.98
N THR A 174 0.79 -9.86 6.57
CA THR A 174 0.11 -11.10 6.17
C THR A 174 -0.90 -10.93 5.03
N ALA A 175 -0.97 -9.76 4.37
CA ALA A 175 -1.96 -9.46 3.32
C ALA A 175 -2.02 -10.51 2.21
N TYR A 176 -0.88 -11.11 1.84
CA TYR A 176 -0.79 -12.11 0.78
C TYR A 176 -1.56 -13.41 1.08
N ARG A 177 -1.93 -13.65 2.34
CA ARG A 177 -2.66 -14.86 2.79
C ARG A 177 -3.91 -14.55 3.62
N THR A 178 -4.23 -13.28 3.84
CA THR A 178 -5.39 -12.87 4.64
C THR A 178 -6.48 -12.32 3.70
N PRO A 179 -7.57 -13.07 3.46
CA PRO A 179 -8.71 -12.58 2.70
C PRO A 179 -9.35 -11.36 3.38
N ASP A 180 -9.75 -10.35 2.61
CA ASP A 180 -10.39 -9.14 3.11
C ASP A 180 -11.64 -8.78 2.31
N TYR A 181 -12.31 -7.66 2.65
CA TYR A 181 -13.50 -7.19 1.93
C TYR A 181 -13.19 -6.34 0.69
N GLY A 182 -11.90 -6.13 0.40
CA GLY A 182 -11.39 -5.25 -0.64
C GLY A 182 -11.86 -3.79 -0.52
N ILE A 183 -11.40 -2.99 -1.48
CA ILE A 183 -11.68 -1.55 -1.57
C ILE A 183 -13.17 -1.21 -1.74
N TRP A 184 -13.98 -2.16 -2.17
CA TRP A 184 -15.43 -1.98 -2.36
C TRP A 184 -16.27 -2.50 -1.20
N GLU A 185 -15.64 -3.01 -0.14
CA GLU A 185 -16.28 -3.38 1.13
C GLU A 185 -17.27 -4.55 0.98
N ARG A 186 -17.04 -5.42 -0.02
CA ARG A 186 -17.94 -6.53 -0.41
C ARG A 186 -17.30 -7.92 -0.32
N GLY A 187 -15.97 -8.00 -0.30
CA GLY A 187 -15.25 -9.27 -0.36
C GLY A 187 -15.43 -9.90 -1.72
N ASP A 188 -16.20 -10.97 -1.82
CA ASP A 188 -16.51 -11.67 -3.06
C ASP A 188 -17.42 -10.89 -4.04
N LYS A 189 -17.43 -11.28 -5.32
CA LYS A 189 -18.23 -10.62 -6.38
C LYS A 189 -19.74 -10.73 -6.13
N THR A 190 -20.20 -11.84 -5.54
CA THR A 190 -21.62 -12.04 -5.19
C THR A 190 -22.03 -11.29 -3.93
N ASN A 191 -21.08 -10.67 -3.21
CA ASN A 191 -21.34 -9.85 -2.03
C ASN A 191 -22.19 -10.62 -1.00
N HIS A 192 -21.83 -11.87 -0.70
CA HIS A 192 -22.50 -12.68 0.33
C HIS A 192 -21.84 -12.52 1.72
N GLY A 193 -20.94 -11.54 1.86
CA GLY A 193 -20.25 -11.23 3.11
C GLY A 193 -19.01 -12.10 3.36
N LEU A 194 -18.51 -12.78 2.33
CA LEU A 194 -17.30 -13.60 2.42
C LEU A 194 -16.08 -12.82 1.93
N PRO A 195 -14.98 -12.76 2.70
CA PRO A 195 -13.76 -12.11 2.27
C PRO A 195 -13.03 -12.94 1.20
N GLU A 196 -12.28 -12.27 0.33
CA GLU A 196 -11.44 -12.91 -0.70
C GLU A 196 -10.03 -12.30 -0.68
N LEU A 197 -9.06 -13.00 -1.28
CA LEU A 197 -7.78 -12.37 -1.57
C LEU A 197 -7.98 -11.37 -2.71
N ASN A 198 -7.73 -10.10 -2.40
CA ASN A 198 -7.86 -8.97 -3.30
C ASN A 198 -6.48 -8.46 -3.73
N SER A 199 -6.19 -8.51 -5.03
CA SER A 199 -4.96 -7.97 -5.64
C SER A 199 -4.77 -6.49 -5.29
N SER A 200 -5.86 -5.70 -5.27
CA SER A 200 -5.81 -4.28 -4.87
C SER A 200 -5.29 -4.08 -3.43
N SER A 201 -5.74 -4.92 -2.49
CA SER A 201 -5.29 -4.89 -1.09
C SER A 201 -3.85 -5.37 -0.94
N ILE A 202 -3.47 -6.47 -1.61
CA ILE A 202 -2.11 -7.02 -1.56
C ILE A 202 -1.10 -6.04 -2.14
N GLY A 203 -1.42 -5.42 -3.28
CA GLY A 203 -0.55 -4.44 -3.92
C GLY A 203 -0.39 -3.17 -3.08
N MET A 204 -1.45 -2.69 -2.45
CA MET A 204 -1.36 -1.55 -1.53
C MET A 204 -0.53 -1.90 -0.28
N ALA A 205 -0.71 -3.10 0.28
CA ALA A 205 0.08 -3.58 1.41
C ALA A 205 1.57 -3.68 1.06
N LYS A 206 1.90 -4.30 -0.08
CA LYS A 206 3.28 -4.36 -0.59
C LYS A 206 3.89 -2.96 -0.67
N ALA A 207 3.18 -2.03 -1.30
CA ALA A 207 3.68 -0.66 -1.46
C ALA A 207 3.89 0.04 -0.12
N ALA A 208 3.00 -0.15 0.84
CA ALA A 208 3.13 0.39 2.18
C ALA A 208 4.32 -0.20 2.95
N LEU A 209 4.52 -1.52 2.87
CA LEU A 209 5.63 -2.25 3.51
C LEU A 209 6.98 -1.76 3.00
N GLU A 210 7.14 -1.66 1.69
CA GLU A 210 8.37 -1.14 1.07
C GLU A 210 8.59 0.35 1.36
N ALA A 211 7.53 1.17 1.35
CA ALA A 211 7.64 2.62 1.54
C ALA A 211 8.07 3.02 2.96
N ILE A 212 7.59 2.30 3.97
CA ILE A 212 7.86 2.64 5.38
C ILE A 212 9.13 1.98 5.92
N ASN A 213 9.69 1.01 5.21
CA ASN A 213 10.89 0.31 5.67
C ASN A 213 12.07 1.28 5.82
N GLU A 214 12.75 1.22 6.98
CA GLU A 214 13.88 2.07 7.35
C GLU A 214 13.57 3.58 7.39
N LEU A 215 12.28 3.95 7.38
CA LEU A 215 11.86 5.33 7.50
C LEU A 215 11.81 5.78 8.96
N ASP A 216 12.40 6.95 9.24
CA ASP A 216 12.28 7.62 10.53
C ASP A 216 10.98 8.41 10.63
N LEU A 217 10.07 7.98 11.50
CA LEU A 217 8.75 8.61 11.67
C LEU A 217 8.81 10.01 12.29
N PHE A 218 9.94 10.41 12.89
CA PHE A 218 10.17 11.79 13.35
C PHE A 218 10.87 12.65 12.29
N GLY A 219 11.11 12.11 11.09
CA GLY A 219 11.85 12.76 10.02
C GLY A 219 13.27 13.08 10.45
N ALA A 220 13.77 14.27 10.07
CA ALA A 220 15.15 14.68 10.35
C ALA A 220 15.51 14.84 11.85
N ARG A 221 14.53 14.72 12.76
CA ARG A 221 14.72 14.91 14.21
C ARG A 221 14.72 13.60 14.99
N GLY A 222 14.57 12.47 14.33
CA GLY A 222 14.48 11.18 15.00
C GLY A 222 15.83 10.51 15.28
N GLY A 223 15.76 9.24 15.62
CA GLY A 223 16.90 8.39 15.89
C GLY A 223 16.52 6.91 15.77
N PRO A 224 17.41 5.97 16.16
CA PRO A 224 17.20 4.55 15.90
C PRO A 224 15.90 3.96 16.48
N LEU A 225 15.32 4.59 17.50
CA LEU A 225 14.07 4.16 18.14
C LEU A 225 12.79 4.64 17.42
N SER A 226 12.90 5.63 16.52
CA SER A 226 11.78 6.13 15.72
C SER A 226 11.78 5.58 14.29
N VAL A 227 12.79 4.79 13.94
CA VAL A 227 12.89 4.06 12.68
C VAL A 227 11.98 2.83 12.73
N VAL A 228 11.25 2.65 11.64
CA VAL A 228 10.39 1.51 11.43
C VAL A 228 11.11 0.44 10.61
N HIS A 229 10.91 -0.82 10.97
CA HIS A 229 11.53 -1.95 10.28
C HIS A 229 10.48 -2.89 9.71
N VAL A 230 10.72 -3.35 8.49
CA VAL A 230 9.89 -4.33 7.78
C VAL A 230 10.77 -5.50 7.35
N LEU A 231 10.26 -6.71 7.46
CA LEU A 231 10.96 -7.88 6.94
C LEU A 231 10.82 -7.92 5.41
N PRO A 232 11.94 -7.94 4.66
CA PRO A 232 11.89 -7.95 3.19
C PRO A 232 11.15 -9.16 2.64
N ASP A 233 11.22 -10.30 3.33
CA ASP A 233 10.56 -11.54 2.93
C ASP A 233 9.03 -11.38 2.82
N GLU A 234 8.39 -10.63 3.73
CA GLU A 234 6.93 -10.42 3.71
C GLU A 234 6.51 -9.59 2.48
N ALA A 235 7.26 -8.54 2.16
CA ALA A 235 7.02 -7.75 0.96
C ALA A 235 7.21 -8.58 -0.32
N GLN A 236 8.20 -9.50 -0.33
CA GLN A 236 8.44 -10.40 -1.45
C GLN A 236 7.33 -11.45 -1.62
N GLN A 237 6.75 -11.95 -0.53
CA GLN A 237 5.58 -12.84 -0.60
C GLN A 237 4.37 -12.11 -1.20
N CYS A 238 4.10 -10.86 -0.77
CA CYS A 238 3.09 -10.02 -1.40
C CYS A 238 3.35 -9.84 -2.90
N GLN A 239 4.61 -9.64 -3.30
CA GLN A 239 4.97 -9.49 -4.71
C GLN A 239 4.69 -10.74 -5.53
N ALA A 240 5.13 -11.91 -5.05
CA ALA A 240 4.95 -13.17 -5.74
C ALA A 240 3.46 -13.50 -5.97
N ILE A 241 2.63 -13.31 -4.94
CA ILE A 241 1.18 -13.52 -5.05
C ILE A 241 0.54 -12.48 -5.99
N LEU A 242 0.90 -11.20 -5.86
CA LEU A 242 0.35 -10.14 -6.72
C LEU A 242 0.61 -10.40 -8.21
N LEU A 243 1.84 -10.72 -8.59
CA LEU A 243 2.20 -11.03 -9.98
C LEU A 243 1.44 -12.26 -10.51
N SER A 244 1.20 -13.26 -9.67
CA SER A 244 0.46 -14.46 -10.04
C SER A 244 -1.04 -14.20 -10.25
N MET A 245 -1.59 -13.18 -9.58
CA MET A 245 -3.01 -12.84 -9.65
C MET A 245 -3.31 -11.89 -10.81
N LEU A 246 -2.45 -10.91 -11.07
CA LEU A 246 -2.65 -9.91 -12.13
C LEU A 246 -2.80 -10.56 -13.53
N PRO A 247 -3.76 -10.09 -14.34
CA PRO A 247 -4.58 -8.88 -14.17
C PRO A 247 -5.90 -9.08 -13.38
N ARG A 248 -6.10 -10.22 -12.71
CA ARG A 248 -7.33 -10.47 -11.94
C ARG A 248 -7.29 -9.77 -10.59
N GLU A 249 -8.47 -9.36 -10.11
CA GLU A 249 -8.60 -8.74 -8.79
C GLU A 249 -8.77 -9.78 -7.69
N SER A 250 -9.58 -10.82 -7.92
CA SER A 250 -9.78 -11.90 -6.96
C SER A 250 -10.22 -13.18 -7.68
N ASN A 251 -10.46 -14.25 -6.93
CA ASN A 251 -10.95 -15.50 -7.51
C ASN A 251 -12.31 -15.32 -8.23
N SER A 252 -13.18 -14.45 -7.71
CA SER A 252 -14.49 -14.17 -8.29
C SER A 252 -14.51 -12.97 -9.24
N LYS A 253 -13.54 -12.04 -9.15
CA LYS A 253 -13.46 -10.83 -9.98
C LYS A 253 -12.37 -10.95 -11.04
N GLU A 254 -12.79 -11.08 -12.30
CA GLU A 254 -11.85 -11.25 -13.42
C GLU A 254 -11.00 -10.00 -13.67
N ILE A 255 -11.51 -8.82 -13.33
CA ILE A 255 -10.84 -7.52 -13.47
C ILE A 255 -11.52 -6.50 -12.56
N ASP A 256 -10.78 -5.52 -12.07
CA ASP A 256 -11.30 -4.39 -11.28
C ASP A 256 -10.52 -3.11 -11.61
N ALA A 257 -11.21 -1.97 -11.66
CA ALA A 257 -10.61 -0.66 -11.89
C ALA A 257 -9.72 -0.20 -10.71
N ALA A 258 -9.93 -0.75 -9.51
CA ALA A 258 -9.11 -0.49 -8.34
C ALA A 258 -7.64 -0.90 -8.52
N LEU A 259 -7.37 -1.89 -9.39
CA LEU A 259 -6.00 -2.29 -9.77
C LEU A 259 -5.17 -1.12 -10.30
N LEU A 260 -5.82 -0.09 -10.86
CA LEU A 260 -5.14 1.14 -11.28
C LEU A 260 -4.40 1.83 -10.13
N THR A 261 -4.93 1.77 -8.90
CA THR A 261 -4.30 2.34 -7.70
C THR A 261 -3.06 1.54 -7.24
N VAL A 262 -2.90 0.31 -7.75
CA VAL A 262 -1.78 -0.58 -7.47
C VAL A 262 -0.69 -0.46 -8.53
N ILE A 263 -1.05 -0.53 -9.82
CA ILE A 263 -0.09 -0.42 -10.93
C ILE A 263 0.40 1.01 -11.15
N SER A 264 -0.33 2.00 -10.64
CA SER A 264 -0.04 3.43 -10.80
C SER A 264 -0.17 4.16 -9.45
N PHE A 265 -0.38 5.47 -9.50
CA PHE A 265 -0.55 6.30 -8.30
C PHE A 265 -1.75 5.83 -7.46
N PRO A 266 -1.60 5.66 -6.13
CA PRO A 266 -0.44 6.05 -5.31
C PRO A 266 0.60 4.94 -5.05
N ALA A 267 0.30 3.68 -5.35
CA ALA A 267 1.10 2.57 -4.84
C ALA A 267 2.36 2.25 -5.65
N PHE A 268 2.29 2.23 -6.99
CA PHE A 268 3.37 1.75 -7.86
C PHE A 268 3.98 0.43 -7.33
N ALA A 269 3.14 -0.58 -7.15
CA ALA A 269 3.50 -1.80 -6.45
C ALA A 269 4.13 -2.86 -7.36
N VAL A 270 3.97 -2.76 -8.68
CA VAL A 270 4.39 -3.80 -9.64
C VAL A 270 5.69 -3.37 -10.33
N ASP A 271 6.71 -4.23 -10.29
CA ASP A 271 8.01 -4.01 -10.96
C ASP A 271 8.01 -4.49 -12.42
N ASP A 272 7.23 -5.51 -12.74
CA ASP A 272 7.08 -6.05 -14.10
C ASP A 272 6.25 -5.08 -14.99
N GLY A 273 6.95 -4.38 -15.88
CA GLY A 273 6.35 -3.44 -16.83
C GLY A 273 5.38 -4.08 -17.82
N GLU A 274 5.60 -5.34 -18.24
CA GLU A 274 4.69 -6.04 -19.15
C GLU A 274 3.37 -6.35 -18.45
N LYS A 275 3.44 -6.81 -17.20
CA LYS A 275 2.25 -7.04 -16.36
C LYS A 275 1.47 -5.75 -16.07
N VAL A 276 2.16 -4.63 -15.91
CA VAL A 276 1.55 -3.30 -15.75
C VAL A 276 0.76 -2.91 -17.00
N GLU A 277 1.35 -3.03 -18.19
CA GLU A 277 0.63 -2.75 -19.45
C GLU A 277 -0.54 -3.72 -19.68
N GLU A 278 -0.35 -5.03 -19.49
CA GLU A 278 -1.40 -6.05 -19.63
C GLU A 278 -2.61 -5.73 -18.75
N THR A 279 -2.35 -5.34 -17.50
CA THR A 279 -3.40 -4.98 -16.54
C THR A 279 -4.10 -3.69 -16.95
N ARG A 280 -3.36 -2.66 -17.35
CA ARG A 280 -3.93 -1.39 -17.80
C ARG A 280 -4.83 -1.58 -19.02
N ASP A 281 -4.36 -2.31 -20.03
CA ASP A 281 -5.12 -2.59 -21.25
C ASP A 281 -6.38 -3.41 -20.97
N SER A 282 -6.30 -4.35 -20.02
CA SER A 282 -7.46 -5.11 -19.55
C SER A 282 -8.51 -4.23 -18.87
N ILE A 283 -8.09 -3.26 -18.04
CA ILE A 283 -8.99 -2.29 -17.40
C ILE A 283 -9.66 -1.41 -18.47
N VAL A 284 -8.87 -0.85 -19.40
CA VAL A 284 -9.39 0.01 -20.48
C VAL A 284 -10.39 -0.75 -21.35
N THR A 285 -10.02 -1.94 -21.82
CA THR A 285 -10.84 -2.71 -22.76
C THR A 285 -12.17 -3.18 -22.15
N LYS A 286 -12.17 -3.58 -20.87
CA LYS A 286 -13.34 -4.19 -20.23
C LYS A 286 -14.20 -3.21 -19.44
N LEU A 287 -13.63 -2.15 -18.88
CA LEU A 287 -14.30 -1.29 -17.90
C LEU A 287 -14.47 0.16 -18.36
N GLU A 288 -13.80 0.62 -19.44
CA GLU A 288 -13.96 1.99 -19.93
C GLU A 288 -15.38 2.23 -20.47
N GLY A 289 -16.05 3.23 -19.91
CA GLY A 289 -17.34 3.72 -20.36
C GLY A 289 -17.29 5.16 -20.86
N LYS A 290 -18.45 5.70 -21.23
CA LYS A 290 -18.59 7.07 -21.71
C LYS A 290 -18.42 8.11 -20.60
N TYR A 291 -18.90 7.80 -19.39
CA TYR A 291 -18.94 8.72 -18.25
C TYR A 291 -17.88 8.42 -17.17
N GLY A 292 -17.14 7.33 -17.32
CA GLY A 292 -16.16 6.86 -16.35
C GLY A 292 -15.87 5.38 -16.56
N PHE A 293 -15.24 4.75 -15.57
CA PHE A 293 -15.01 3.30 -15.58
C PHE A 293 -15.99 2.59 -14.66
N SER A 294 -16.45 1.42 -15.05
CA SER A 294 -17.14 0.52 -14.11
C SER A 294 -16.13 -0.01 -13.08
N ARG A 295 -16.57 -0.26 -11.84
CA ARG A 295 -15.66 -0.78 -10.79
C ARG A 295 -15.15 -2.17 -11.17
N PHE A 296 -16.07 -3.08 -11.47
CA PHE A 296 -15.81 -4.40 -12.03
C PHE A 296 -17.03 -4.84 -12.83
N LEU A 297 -16.89 -5.89 -13.63
CA LEU A 297 -17.99 -6.43 -14.45
C LEU A 297 -19.12 -6.96 -13.57
N ARG A 298 -20.38 -6.74 -13.97
CA ARG A 298 -21.59 -7.16 -13.22
C ARG A 298 -21.71 -6.56 -11.82
N ASP A 299 -21.16 -5.36 -11.63
CA ASP A 299 -21.34 -4.62 -10.39
C ASP A 299 -22.74 -3.99 -10.30
N GLY A 300 -23.52 -4.44 -9.32
CA GLY A 300 -24.87 -3.92 -9.06
C GLY A 300 -24.96 -2.59 -8.31
N TYR A 301 -23.86 -2.04 -7.79
CA TYR A 301 -23.94 -0.89 -6.87
C TYR A 301 -24.59 0.35 -7.49
N LYS A 302 -25.66 0.80 -6.84
CA LYS A 302 -26.57 1.88 -7.25
C LYS A 302 -27.12 1.74 -8.67
N THR A 303 -27.11 0.54 -9.23
CA THR A 303 -27.77 0.29 -10.50
C THR A 303 -29.29 0.34 -10.31
N ALA A 304 -30.03 0.64 -11.38
CA ALA A 304 -31.49 0.77 -11.30
C ALA A 304 -32.24 -0.52 -10.91
N ARG A 305 -31.55 -1.66 -10.90
CA ARG A 305 -32.07 -2.99 -10.56
C ARG A 305 -31.62 -3.48 -9.18
N GLU A 306 -30.70 -2.77 -8.50
CA GLU A 306 -30.27 -3.12 -7.14
C GLU A 306 -31.38 -2.82 -6.13
N ASP A 307 -31.55 -3.71 -5.14
CA ASP A 307 -32.36 -3.40 -3.96
C ASP A 307 -31.51 -2.62 -2.94
N PRO A 308 -31.79 -1.33 -2.71
CA PRO A 308 -31.01 -0.51 -1.79
C PRO A 308 -31.19 -0.90 -0.31
N ASN A 309 -32.17 -1.74 0.02
CA ASN A 309 -32.45 -2.14 1.41
C ASN A 309 -31.72 -3.41 1.83
N ARG A 310 -31.08 -4.12 0.89
CA ARG A 310 -30.37 -5.38 1.18
C ARG A 310 -28.87 -5.19 1.01
N LEU A 311 -28.11 -5.67 1.99
CA LEU A 311 -26.64 -5.59 1.96
C LEU A 311 -26.04 -6.61 0.99
N HIS A 312 -26.60 -7.82 0.93
CA HIS A 312 -26.09 -8.95 0.15
C HIS A 312 -26.93 -9.20 -1.10
N TYR A 313 -26.31 -9.72 -2.16
CA TYR A 313 -27.07 -10.09 -3.36
C TYR A 313 -27.62 -11.50 -3.28
N GLU A 314 -28.59 -11.80 -4.13
CA GLU A 314 -28.97 -13.17 -4.44
C GLU A 314 -28.13 -13.72 -5.60
N PRO A 315 -27.92 -15.05 -5.68
CA PRO A 315 -27.03 -15.65 -6.68
C PRO A 315 -27.33 -15.28 -8.14
N TRP A 316 -28.60 -14.98 -8.48
CA TRP A 316 -29.01 -14.63 -9.85
C TRP A 316 -28.83 -13.15 -10.21
N GLU A 317 -28.65 -12.26 -9.23
CA GLU A 317 -28.69 -10.80 -9.46
C GLU A 317 -27.51 -10.30 -10.28
N LEU A 318 -26.35 -10.95 -10.21
CA LEU A 318 -25.18 -10.55 -11.01
C LEU A 318 -25.46 -10.53 -12.51
N GLN A 319 -26.30 -11.43 -13.03
CA GLN A 319 -26.67 -11.44 -14.44
C GLN A 319 -27.55 -10.24 -14.81
N VAL A 320 -28.35 -9.75 -13.87
CA VAL A 320 -29.20 -8.57 -14.05
C VAL A 320 -28.36 -7.30 -14.13
N PHE A 321 -27.23 -7.23 -13.44
CA PHE A 321 -26.38 -6.03 -13.45
C PHE A 321 -25.48 -5.90 -14.68
N GLU A 322 -25.37 -6.96 -15.48
CA GLU A 322 -24.53 -6.97 -16.69
C GLU A 322 -24.94 -5.85 -17.67
N ARG A 323 -23.96 -5.06 -18.13
CA ARG A 323 -24.09 -3.92 -19.07
C ARG A 323 -24.76 -2.66 -18.51
N ILE A 324 -25.31 -2.71 -17.31
CA ILE A 324 -25.90 -1.53 -16.64
C ILE A 324 -25.06 -1.02 -15.48
N GLU A 325 -23.84 -1.54 -15.31
CA GLU A 325 -22.92 -1.21 -14.23
C GLU A 325 -22.66 0.30 -14.20
N CYS A 326 -22.68 0.89 -13.01
CA CYS A 326 -22.45 2.31 -12.81
C CYS A 326 -21.02 2.73 -13.22
N GLN A 327 -20.90 3.90 -13.87
CA GLN A 327 -19.62 4.42 -14.36
C GLN A 327 -19.08 5.50 -13.42
N TRP A 328 -17.85 5.35 -12.97
CA TRP A 328 -17.20 6.20 -11.97
C TRP A 328 -16.20 7.15 -12.64
N PRO A 329 -16.46 8.47 -12.66
CA PRO A 329 -15.60 9.44 -13.36
C PRO A 329 -14.25 9.66 -12.65
N MET A 330 -14.11 9.27 -11.38
CA MET A 330 -12.83 9.36 -10.65
C MET A 330 -11.69 8.59 -11.34
N PHE A 331 -12.00 7.52 -12.07
CA PHE A 331 -11.00 6.76 -12.81
C PHE A 331 -10.45 7.54 -14.00
N PHE A 332 -11.21 8.46 -14.60
CA PHE A 332 -10.63 9.39 -15.58
C PHE A 332 -9.56 10.28 -14.93
N ALA A 333 -9.77 10.76 -13.70
CA ALA A 333 -8.75 11.52 -12.98
C ALA A 333 -7.51 10.67 -12.67
N LEU A 334 -7.68 9.38 -12.31
CA LEU A 334 -6.56 8.45 -12.13
C LEU A 334 -5.81 8.18 -13.43
N PHE A 335 -6.50 8.02 -14.57
CA PHE A 335 -5.84 7.82 -15.86
C PHE A 335 -5.10 9.07 -16.35
N VAL A 336 -5.59 10.27 -16.02
CA VAL A 336 -4.83 11.52 -16.24
C VAL A 336 -3.56 11.50 -15.41
N LEU A 337 -3.64 11.15 -14.11
CA LEU A 337 -2.45 11.01 -13.27
C LEU A 337 -1.49 9.95 -13.81
N ASP A 338 -1.98 8.76 -14.14
CA ASP A 338 -1.17 7.68 -14.75
C ASP A 338 -0.44 8.16 -16.01
N GLY A 339 -1.11 8.94 -16.86
CA GLY A 339 -0.49 9.53 -18.04
C GLY A 339 0.57 10.57 -17.69
N LEU A 340 0.34 11.40 -16.67
CA LEU A 340 1.30 12.42 -16.20
C LEU A 340 2.54 11.80 -15.57
N PHE A 341 2.39 10.71 -14.79
CA PHE A 341 3.51 9.99 -14.18
C PHE A 341 4.37 9.27 -15.23
N ASN A 342 3.75 8.74 -16.29
CA ASN A 342 4.42 7.99 -17.36
C ASN A 342 4.79 8.83 -18.60
N GLY A 343 4.53 10.15 -18.60
CA GLY A 343 4.81 11.02 -19.75
C GLY A 343 3.95 10.75 -21.00
N ARG A 344 2.76 10.15 -20.86
CA ARG A 344 1.85 9.82 -21.97
C ARG A 344 0.91 11.00 -22.28
N GLU A 345 1.38 11.99 -23.03
CA GLU A 345 0.64 13.22 -23.31
C GLU A 345 -0.72 12.99 -24.01
N GLU A 346 -0.79 12.04 -24.95
CA GLU A 346 -2.05 11.71 -25.66
C GLU A 346 -3.12 11.16 -24.72
N GLN A 347 -2.71 10.28 -23.78
CA GLN A 347 -3.58 9.74 -22.74
C GLN A 347 -4.10 10.86 -21.84
N VAL A 348 -3.20 11.74 -21.39
CA VAL A 348 -3.53 12.90 -20.55
C VAL A 348 -4.58 13.77 -21.24
N LYS A 349 -4.40 14.07 -22.53
CA LYS A 349 -5.35 14.88 -23.30
C LYS A 349 -6.71 14.20 -23.44
N LYS A 350 -6.73 12.93 -23.89
CA LYS A 350 -7.97 12.13 -24.05
C LYS A 350 -8.79 12.11 -22.77
N TYR A 351 -8.19 11.76 -21.64
CA TYR A 351 -8.92 11.62 -20.39
C TYR A 351 -9.21 12.96 -19.70
N SER A 352 -8.41 14.00 -19.93
CA SER A 352 -8.73 15.36 -19.47
C SER A 352 -10.00 15.88 -20.14
N GLU A 353 -10.13 15.74 -21.46
CA GLU A 353 -11.32 16.17 -22.21
C GLU A 353 -12.57 15.39 -21.76
N LYS A 354 -12.45 14.07 -21.58
CA LYS A 354 -13.53 13.24 -21.03
C LYS A 354 -13.92 13.67 -19.61
N LEU A 355 -12.94 13.92 -18.75
CA LEU A 355 -13.17 14.34 -17.37
C LEU A 355 -13.87 15.71 -17.32
N ASP A 356 -13.46 16.66 -18.15
CA ASP A 356 -14.09 17.97 -18.24
C ASP A 356 -15.54 17.88 -18.77
N SER A 357 -15.85 16.88 -19.60
CA SER A 357 -17.21 16.64 -20.13
C SER A 357 -18.21 16.06 -19.11
N VAL A 358 -17.72 15.39 -18.06
CA VAL A 358 -18.54 14.70 -17.04
C VAL A 358 -18.59 15.45 -15.71
N MET A 359 -17.93 16.59 -15.58
CA MET A 359 -18.01 17.42 -14.38
C MET A 359 -19.28 18.27 -14.38
N ILE A 360 -19.86 18.43 -13.19
CA ILE A 360 -21.05 19.26 -12.98
C ILE A 360 -20.59 20.63 -12.47
N LYS A 361 -21.09 21.72 -13.05
CA LYS A 361 -20.82 23.07 -12.56
C LYS A 361 -21.83 23.42 -11.46
N SER A 362 -21.35 23.88 -10.32
CA SER A 362 -22.19 24.47 -9.27
C SER A 362 -22.70 25.84 -9.70
N ASP A 363 -23.69 26.37 -8.96
CA ASP A 363 -24.24 27.71 -9.15
C ASP A 363 -23.18 28.82 -9.04
N GLU A 364 -22.10 28.55 -8.30
CA GLU A 364 -20.96 29.44 -8.12
C GLU A 364 -19.87 29.26 -9.19
N GLY A 365 -20.12 28.45 -10.22
CA GLY A 365 -19.20 28.15 -11.32
C GLY A 365 -18.09 27.15 -10.96
N ILE A 366 -18.22 26.40 -9.87
CA ILE A 366 -17.20 25.45 -9.40
C ILE A 366 -17.43 24.08 -10.05
N HIS A 367 -16.36 23.48 -10.57
CA HIS A 367 -16.42 22.13 -11.13
C HIS A 367 -16.44 21.08 -10.01
N LEU A 368 -17.53 20.32 -9.94
CA LEU A 368 -17.78 19.25 -8.98
C LEU A 368 -17.79 17.90 -9.71
N LEU A 369 -17.03 16.95 -9.17
CA LEU A 369 -17.02 15.58 -9.66
C LEU A 369 -18.08 14.75 -8.93
N PRO A 370 -19.06 14.14 -9.64
CA PRO A 370 -20.02 13.24 -9.01
C PRO A 370 -19.38 11.90 -8.65
N GLU A 371 -20.02 11.15 -7.75
CA GLU A 371 -19.59 9.81 -7.36
C GLU A 371 -19.65 8.84 -8.53
N LEU A 372 -20.80 8.76 -9.21
CA LEU A 372 -21.00 7.85 -10.34
C LEU A 372 -22.17 8.28 -11.26
N TYR A 373 -22.23 7.63 -12.42
CA TYR A 373 -23.25 7.80 -13.45
C TYR A 373 -24.02 6.48 -13.69
N ALA A 374 -25.33 6.52 -13.50
CA ALA A 374 -26.22 5.35 -13.59
C ALA A 374 -27.24 5.49 -14.73
N VAL A 375 -27.69 4.34 -15.23
CA VAL A 375 -28.77 4.27 -16.24
C VAL A 375 -30.12 4.50 -15.56
N HIS A 376 -30.97 5.34 -16.16
CA HIS A 376 -32.32 5.58 -15.64
C HIS A 376 -33.17 4.29 -15.72
N LYS A 377 -34.00 4.03 -14.69
CA LYS A 377 -34.74 2.77 -14.52
C LYS A 377 -35.61 2.40 -15.72
N GLU A 378 -36.20 3.38 -16.37
CA GLU A 378 -37.08 3.20 -17.54
C GLU A 378 -36.31 2.82 -18.80
N MET A 379 -35.02 3.14 -18.88
CA MET A 379 -34.18 2.96 -20.07
C MET A 379 -33.33 1.67 -19.99
N VAL A 380 -33.41 0.93 -18.88
CA VAL A 380 -32.64 -0.30 -18.65
C VAL A 380 -32.85 -1.35 -19.74
N GLU A 381 -34.10 -1.58 -20.15
CA GLU A 381 -34.42 -2.56 -21.21
C GLU A 381 -33.82 -2.17 -22.58
N GLN A 382 -33.68 -0.87 -22.84
CA GLN A 382 -33.06 -0.38 -24.07
C GLN A 382 -31.53 -0.52 -24.00
N GLU A 383 -30.93 -0.26 -22.84
CA GLU A 383 -29.50 -0.46 -22.61
C GLU A 383 -29.09 -1.94 -22.75
N TYR A 384 -29.92 -2.89 -22.30
CA TYR A 384 -29.63 -4.32 -22.52
C TYR A 384 -29.60 -4.71 -24.00
N LYS A 385 -30.54 -4.15 -24.80
CA LYS A 385 -30.62 -4.41 -26.25
C LYS A 385 -29.45 -3.77 -27.01
N THR A 386 -29.04 -2.58 -26.61
CA THR A 386 -27.94 -1.85 -27.25
C THR A 386 -27.08 -1.19 -26.18
N PRO A 387 -26.00 -1.87 -25.74
CA PRO A 387 -25.12 -1.36 -24.69
C PRO A 387 -24.53 0.01 -25.04
N ASN A 388 -24.37 0.87 -24.03
CA ASN A 388 -23.87 2.25 -24.15
C ASN A 388 -24.73 3.17 -25.04
N SER A 389 -26.00 2.83 -25.28
CA SER A 389 -26.90 3.68 -26.06
C SER A 389 -27.55 4.79 -25.23
N GLN A 390 -27.78 4.53 -23.94
CA GLN A 390 -28.56 5.42 -23.08
C GLN A 390 -27.71 6.49 -22.41
N LYS A 391 -28.33 7.65 -22.17
CA LYS A 391 -27.72 8.68 -21.31
C LYS A 391 -27.79 8.22 -19.86
N ARG A 392 -26.74 8.52 -19.10
CA ARG A 392 -26.62 8.20 -17.68
C ARG A 392 -26.71 9.48 -16.86
N GLU A 393 -27.31 9.37 -15.70
CA GLU A 393 -27.51 10.49 -14.78
C GLU A 393 -26.52 10.39 -13.61
N ALA A 394 -26.03 11.53 -13.16
CA ALA A 394 -25.16 11.60 -12.00
C ALA A 394 -25.97 11.29 -10.75
N ILE A 395 -25.54 10.28 -9.99
CA ILE A 395 -26.16 9.90 -8.72
C ILE A 395 -25.10 9.72 -7.63
N GLY A 396 -25.56 9.67 -6.38
CA GLY A 396 -24.69 9.55 -5.21
C GLY A 396 -24.19 10.90 -4.70
N ARG A 397 -22.97 10.93 -4.17
CA ARG A 397 -22.39 12.10 -3.51
C ARG A 397 -21.91 13.14 -4.53
N LEU A 398 -22.19 14.40 -4.26
CA LEU A 398 -21.70 15.54 -5.04
C LEU A 398 -21.28 16.70 -4.09
N PRO A 399 -19.99 17.08 -4.05
CA PRO A 399 -18.86 16.43 -4.71
C PRO A 399 -18.50 15.08 -4.05
N HIS A 400 -18.06 14.13 -4.86
CA HIS A 400 -17.38 12.94 -4.36
C HIS A 400 -15.94 13.31 -3.97
N ARG A 401 -15.66 13.47 -2.67
CA ARG A 401 -14.39 14.03 -2.16
C ARG A 401 -13.14 13.28 -2.62
N TRP A 402 -13.18 11.95 -2.70
CA TRP A 402 -12.07 11.16 -3.23
C TRP A 402 -11.79 11.53 -4.69
N GLY A 403 -12.81 11.45 -5.55
CA GLY A 403 -12.67 11.83 -6.95
C GLY A 403 -12.28 13.31 -7.16
N GLN A 404 -12.85 14.22 -6.37
CA GLN A 404 -12.52 15.64 -6.40
C GLN A 404 -11.04 15.89 -6.02
N SER A 405 -10.53 15.15 -5.02
CA SER A 405 -9.13 15.24 -4.62
C SER A 405 -8.19 14.84 -5.76
N LEU A 406 -8.47 13.71 -6.41
CA LEU A 406 -7.68 13.24 -7.55
C LEU A 406 -7.72 14.20 -8.73
N TYR A 407 -8.87 14.85 -8.98
CA TYR A 407 -8.99 15.90 -9.98
C TYR A 407 -8.12 17.13 -9.66
N ILE A 408 -8.09 17.58 -8.40
CA ILE A 408 -7.26 18.71 -8.00
C ILE A 408 -5.78 18.36 -8.18
N ILE A 409 -5.35 17.17 -7.74
CA ILE A 409 -3.97 16.71 -7.89
C ILE A 409 -3.60 16.64 -9.38
N SER A 410 -4.46 16.06 -10.22
CA SER A 410 -4.18 15.92 -11.65
C SER A 410 -4.00 17.27 -12.34
N LYS A 411 -4.83 18.27 -12.00
CA LYS A 411 -4.69 19.63 -12.54
C LYS A 411 -3.45 20.36 -12.01
N LEU A 412 -3.08 20.18 -10.74
CA LEU A 412 -1.86 20.77 -10.18
C LEU A 412 -0.59 20.25 -10.88
N VAL A 413 -0.55 18.96 -11.20
CA VAL A 413 0.57 18.35 -11.94
C VAL A 413 0.52 18.74 -13.42
N GLN A 414 -0.66 18.70 -14.05
CA GLN A 414 -0.84 19.07 -15.46
C GLN A 414 -0.46 20.53 -15.75
N GLU A 415 -0.73 21.45 -14.82
CA GLU A 415 -0.36 22.87 -14.93
C GLU A 415 1.09 23.16 -14.48
N GLY A 416 1.86 22.14 -14.09
CA GLY A 416 3.28 22.27 -13.77
C GLY A 416 3.60 22.86 -12.39
N PHE A 417 2.60 23.05 -11.51
CA PHE A 417 2.84 23.46 -10.13
C PHE A 417 3.59 22.39 -9.34
N LEU A 418 3.30 21.13 -9.62
CA LEU A 418 3.94 19.97 -9.03
C LEU A 418 4.55 19.08 -10.10
N SER A 419 5.71 18.52 -9.79
CA SER A 419 6.30 17.42 -10.55
C SER A 419 5.87 16.08 -9.94
N PRO A 420 5.81 14.99 -10.74
CA PRO A 420 5.52 13.66 -10.24
C PRO A 420 6.39 13.21 -9.06
N GLY A 421 7.67 13.60 -9.04
CA GLY A 421 8.59 13.28 -7.95
C GLY A 421 8.29 13.97 -6.61
N GLU A 422 7.55 15.08 -6.62
CA GLU A 422 7.13 15.76 -5.38
C GLU A 422 5.94 15.03 -4.70
N LEU A 423 5.14 14.30 -5.47
CA LEU A 423 4.04 13.46 -4.97
C LEU A 423 4.47 12.03 -4.63
N ASP A 424 5.68 11.65 -5.04
CA ASP A 424 6.32 10.36 -4.76
C ASP A 424 7.78 10.58 -4.34
N PRO A 425 8.03 11.22 -3.18
CA PRO A 425 9.38 11.48 -2.67
C PRO A 425 10.21 10.21 -2.43
N LEU A 426 9.55 9.05 -2.25
CA LEU A 426 10.20 7.75 -2.11
C LEU A 426 10.54 7.07 -3.44
N ASN A 427 10.24 7.73 -4.58
CA ASN A 427 10.52 7.26 -5.94
C ASN A 427 10.01 5.85 -6.26
N ARG A 428 8.86 5.48 -5.70
CA ARG A 428 8.23 4.17 -5.97
C ARG A 428 7.87 3.98 -7.43
N ARG A 429 7.58 5.05 -8.17
CA ARG A 429 7.31 4.96 -9.61
C ARG A 429 8.47 4.38 -10.43
N LEU A 430 9.68 4.37 -9.88
CA LEU A 430 10.89 3.85 -10.54
C LEU A 430 11.16 2.37 -10.21
N VAL A 431 10.24 1.69 -9.52
CA VAL A 431 10.41 0.28 -9.11
C VAL A 431 10.56 -0.67 -10.30
N SER A 432 10.03 -0.31 -11.47
CA SER A 432 10.17 -1.08 -12.71
C SER A 432 11.49 -0.82 -13.47
N GLU A 433 12.35 0.10 -12.99
CA GLU A 433 13.65 0.31 -13.63
C GLU A 433 14.56 -0.91 -13.43
N PRO A 434 15.33 -1.30 -14.46
CA PRO A 434 16.18 -2.48 -14.39
C PRO A 434 17.24 -2.31 -13.29
N LYS A 435 17.25 -3.28 -12.36
CA LYS A 435 18.24 -3.33 -11.27
C LYS A 435 19.60 -3.80 -11.83
N PRO A 436 20.72 -3.33 -11.26
CA PRO A 436 22.04 -3.83 -11.63
C PRO A 436 22.19 -5.31 -11.29
N ASP A 437 23.07 -6.01 -12.01
CA ASP A 437 23.36 -7.43 -11.75
C ASP A 437 23.76 -7.67 -10.30
N ILE A 438 23.07 -8.62 -9.68
CA ILE A 438 23.23 -8.95 -8.26
C ILE A 438 24.24 -10.07 -8.11
N VAL A 439 25.31 -9.80 -7.36
CA VAL A 439 26.32 -10.79 -7.00
C VAL A 439 26.04 -11.29 -5.59
N VAL A 440 25.58 -12.53 -5.48
CA VAL A 440 25.41 -13.21 -4.18
C VAL A 440 26.78 -13.59 -3.63
N GLN A 441 27.09 -13.14 -2.43
CA GLN A 441 28.33 -13.48 -1.73
C GLN A 441 28.11 -14.73 -0.91
N VAL A 442 28.82 -15.80 -1.23
CA VAL A 442 28.77 -17.05 -0.47
C VAL A 442 29.97 -17.11 0.46
N VAL A 443 29.71 -17.36 1.74
CA VAL A 443 30.75 -17.59 2.75
C VAL A 443 30.59 -19.00 3.31
N ILE A 444 31.65 -19.79 3.18
CA ILE A 444 31.73 -21.14 3.70
C ILE A 444 32.47 -21.09 5.03
N LEU A 445 31.84 -21.56 6.11
CA LEU A 445 32.44 -21.63 7.44
C LEU A 445 32.58 -23.08 7.88
N ALA A 446 33.73 -23.42 8.43
CA ALA A 446 33.92 -24.70 9.10
C ALA A 446 33.30 -24.65 10.51
N GLU A 447 32.58 -25.71 10.89
CA GLU A 447 32.04 -25.85 12.24
C GLU A 447 33.16 -25.89 13.29
N ASP A 448 34.25 -26.61 13.00
CA ASP A 448 35.39 -26.79 13.89
C ASP A 448 36.74 -26.86 13.12
N GLU A 449 37.84 -26.86 13.88
CA GLU A 449 39.21 -26.97 13.34
C GLU A 449 39.45 -28.30 12.59
N PHE A 450 38.69 -29.36 12.93
CA PHE A 450 38.81 -30.67 12.29
C PHE A 450 38.27 -30.63 10.85
N ILE A 451 37.08 -30.06 10.65
CA ILE A 451 36.49 -29.86 9.33
C ILE A 451 37.30 -28.84 8.53
N GLN A 452 37.80 -27.78 9.17
CA GLN A 452 38.71 -26.82 8.52
C GLN A 452 39.94 -27.52 7.95
N SER A 453 40.60 -28.37 8.74
CA SER A 453 41.79 -29.12 8.31
C SER A 453 41.49 -30.03 7.12
N LYS A 454 40.36 -30.76 7.16
CA LYS A 454 39.93 -31.61 6.03
C LYS A 454 39.63 -30.83 4.75
N LEU A 455 39.01 -29.66 4.85
CA LEU A 455 38.74 -28.81 3.70
C LEU A 455 40.05 -28.24 3.10
N TRP A 456 41.03 -27.91 3.96
CA TRP A 456 42.36 -27.51 3.52
C TRP A 456 43.13 -28.60 2.79
N GLU A 457 43.01 -29.87 3.20
CA GLU A 457 43.59 -31.00 2.46
C GLU A 457 43.09 -31.07 1.01
N HIS A 458 41.85 -30.61 0.76
CA HIS A 458 41.24 -30.52 -0.56
C HIS A 458 41.46 -29.17 -1.25
N GLY A 459 42.32 -28.30 -0.70
CA GLY A 459 42.65 -27.00 -1.26
C GLY A 459 41.61 -25.90 -1.00
N ILE A 460 40.57 -26.17 -0.20
CA ILE A 460 39.50 -25.22 0.10
C ILE A 460 39.86 -24.45 1.38
N LYS A 461 40.20 -23.16 1.24
CA LYS A 461 40.50 -22.29 2.39
C LYS A 461 39.23 -21.78 3.05
N VAL A 462 38.99 -22.19 4.30
CA VAL A 462 37.85 -21.75 5.10
C VAL A 462 38.29 -21.26 6.48
N GLN A 463 37.43 -20.48 7.12
CA GLN A 463 37.61 -20.01 8.50
C GLN A 463 36.59 -20.68 9.42
N THR A 464 36.92 -20.78 10.70
CA THR A 464 35.96 -21.20 11.74
C THR A 464 35.12 -20.00 12.22
N MET A 465 34.02 -20.26 12.93
CA MET A 465 33.19 -19.19 13.49
C MET A 465 33.94 -18.28 14.48
N GLU A 466 34.96 -18.80 15.17
CA GLU A 466 35.77 -18.03 16.12
C GLU A 466 36.79 -17.12 15.43
N GLU A 467 37.32 -17.53 14.27
CA GLU A 467 38.33 -16.77 13.50
C GLU A 467 37.74 -15.55 12.77
N VAL A 468 36.43 -15.50 12.57
CA VAL A 468 35.74 -14.45 11.81
C VAL A 468 35.45 -13.20 12.68
N ARG A 469 35.83 -13.21 13.96
CA ARG A 469 35.70 -12.04 14.84
C ARG A 469 36.42 -10.81 14.26
N PRO A 470 35.83 -9.61 14.35
CA PRO A 470 34.76 -9.20 15.26
C PRO A 470 33.32 -9.50 14.79
N LEU A 471 33.13 -10.06 13.59
CA LEU A 471 31.81 -10.44 13.10
C LEU A 471 31.29 -11.67 13.88
N GLN A 472 30.08 -11.56 14.41
CA GLN A 472 29.43 -12.64 15.15
C GLN A 472 28.39 -13.32 14.28
N VAL A 473 28.49 -14.63 14.15
CA VAL A 473 27.56 -15.46 13.37
C VAL A 473 26.58 -16.14 14.32
N PHE A 474 25.29 -15.97 14.07
CA PHE A 474 24.21 -16.56 14.87
C PHE A 474 23.23 -17.35 14.00
N PRO A 475 22.48 -18.31 14.55
CA PRO A 475 21.39 -18.94 13.83
C PRO A 475 20.22 -17.96 13.64
N ALA A 476 19.41 -18.16 12.59
CA ALA A 476 18.22 -17.36 12.30
C ALA A 476 17.25 -17.22 13.49
N SER A 477 17.19 -18.23 14.37
CA SER A 477 16.35 -18.22 15.58
C SER A 477 16.66 -17.07 16.54
N VAL A 478 17.92 -16.61 16.61
CA VAL A 478 18.30 -15.43 17.41
C VAL A 478 17.72 -14.16 16.78
N LEU A 479 17.76 -14.05 15.45
CA LEU A 479 17.15 -12.94 14.74
C LEU A 479 15.62 -12.91 14.97
N THR A 480 14.96 -14.07 14.99
CA THR A 480 13.53 -14.18 15.35
C THR A 480 13.25 -13.61 16.73
N GLN A 481 14.11 -13.88 17.72
CA GLN A 481 13.96 -13.33 19.06
C GLN A 481 14.15 -11.81 19.07
N ILE A 482 15.14 -11.28 18.34
CA ILE A 482 15.38 -9.84 18.23
C ILE A 482 14.16 -9.13 17.62
N TYR A 483 13.67 -9.62 16.48
CA TYR A 483 12.49 -9.04 15.81
C TYR A 483 11.21 -9.18 16.65
N SER A 484 11.09 -10.19 17.50
CA SER A 484 9.93 -10.31 18.41
C SER A 484 9.82 -9.15 19.41
N LEU A 485 10.92 -8.47 19.72
CA LEU A 485 10.92 -7.29 20.59
C LEU A 485 10.49 -6.01 19.86
N LEU A 486 10.50 -6.02 18.53
CA LEU A 486 10.15 -4.88 17.70
C LEU A 486 8.68 -4.51 17.89
N GLY A 487 8.40 -3.22 18.14
CA GLY A 487 7.04 -2.73 18.40
C GLY A 487 6.47 -3.09 19.77
N ARG A 488 7.24 -3.72 20.68
CA ARG A 488 6.76 -4.04 22.03
C ARG A 488 6.51 -2.76 22.82
N ASN A 489 5.30 -2.60 23.35
CA ASN A 489 4.94 -1.45 24.18
C ASN A 489 4.06 -1.87 25.37
N LYS A 490 4.63 -1.79 26.57
CA LYS A 490 3.93 -2.18 27.81
C LYS A 490 2.73 -1.30 28.15
N LYS A 491 2.77 0.01 27.84
CA LYS A 491 1.69 0.95 28.18
C LYS A 491 0.42 0.66 27.39
N MET A 492 0.58 0.21 26.14
CA MET A 492 -0.51 -0.11 25.23
C MET A 492 -0.85 -1.61 25.16
N GLY A 493 -0.14 -2.46 25.90
CA GLY A 493 -0.34 -3.90 25.87
C GLY A 493 0.17 -4.61 24.60
N LEU A 494 1.01 -3.95 23.80
CA LEU A 494 1.54 -4.52 22.55
C LEU A 494 2.73 -5.44 22.84
N THR A 495 2.66 -6.70 22.38
CA THR A 495 3.71 -7.69 22.66
C THR A 495 4.89 -7.64 21.69
N GLY A 496 4.73 -7.02 20.52
CA GLY A 496 5.71 -6.96 19.43
C GLY A 496 5.36 -7.89 18.26
N ARG A 497 6.34 -8.23 17.41
CA ARG A 497 6.11 -9.15 16.27
C ARG A 497 5.79 -10.56 16.79
N PRO A 498 4.76 -11.25 16.25
CA PRO A 498 4.58 -12.68 16.48
C PRO A 498 5.85 -13.46 16.13
N LYS A 499 6.14 -14.54 16.86
CA LYS A 499 7.30 -15.40 16.61
C LYS A 499 7.09 -16.24 15.35
N ASN A 500 7.21 -15.60 14.20
CA ASN A 500 7.20 -16.23 12.89
C ASN A 500 8.64 -16.45 12.42
N GLU A 501 8.81 -17.40 11.53
CA GLU A 501 10.09 -17.67 10.88
C GLU A 501 10.62 -16.44 10.15
N ILE A 502 11.94 -16.39 10.00
CA ILE A 502 12.63 -15.33 9.28
C ILE A 502 13.16 -15.94 7.99
N GLY A 503 12.79 -15.33 6.87
CA GLY A 503 13.18 -15.82 5.56
C GLY A 503 14.62 -15.47 5.17
N LEU A 504 14.98 -15.90 3.97
CA LEU A 504 16.32 -15.82 3.42
C LEU A 504 16.79 -14.38 3.19
N LEU A 505 15.89 -13.46 2.81
CA LEU A 505 16.27 -12.07 2.54
C LEU A 505 16.72 -11.36 3.82
N ALA A 506 16.04 -11.61 4.93
CA ALA A 506 16.39 -11.02 6.21
C ALA A 506 17.66 -11.64 6.83
N THR A 507 17.92 -12.93 6.65
CA THR A 507 19.15 -13.57 7.15
C THR A 507 20.38 -13.22 6.34
N SER A 508 20.21 -12.91 5.04
CA SER A 508 21.32 -12.58 4.13
C SER A 508 21.84 -11.14 4.24
N LYS A 509 21.45 -10.42 5.31
CA LYS A 509 21.88 -9.06 5.64
C LYS A 509 22.86 -9.06 6.82
N LEU A 510 23.76 -8.08 6.83
CA LEU A 510 24.56 -7.75 8.01
C LEU A 510 23.80 -6.75 8.88
N TYR A 511 23.81 -6.99 10.19
CA TYR A 511 23.18 -6.12 11.18
C TYR A 511 24.25 -5.50 12.07
N THR A 512 24.02 -4.25 12.49
CA THR A 512 24.89 -3.61 13.50
C THR A 512 24.15 -3.48 14.81
N TYR A 513 24.71 -4.02 15.89
CA TYR A 513 24.17 -3.91 17.24
C TYR A 513 25.28 -3.57 18.23
N ARG A 514 25.19 -2.40 18.88
CA ARG A 514 26.19 -1.90 19.85
C ARG A 514 27.63 -2.01 19.32
N ASP A 515 27.86 -1.51 18.11
CA ASP A 515 29.14 -1.54 17.39
C ASP A 515 29.69 -2.93 17.02
N GLN A 516 28.89 -3.98 17.18
CA GLN A 516 29.20 -5.33 16.70
C GLN A 516 28.42 -5.63 15.42
N ILE A 517 29.08 -6.30 14.48
CA ILE A 517 28.46 -6.76 13.23
C ILE A 517 27.95 -8.18 13.46
N LEU A 518 26.66 -8.37 13.22
CA LEU A 518 25.98 -9.66 13.32
C LEU A 518 25.67 -10.16 11.92
N ALA A 519 25.90 -11.44 11.68
CA ALA A 519 25.46 -12.16 10.50
C ALA A 519 24.67 -13.40 10.91
N PHE A 520 23.76 -13.84 10.05
CA PHE A 520 22.85 -14.94 10.39
C PHE A 520 22.96 -16.08 9.40
N ILE A 521 22.99 -17.30 9.93
CA ILE A 521 22.91 -18.52 9.13
C ILE A 521 21.44 -18.70 8.73
N PRO A 522 21.13 -18.88 7.42
CA PRO A 522 19.79 -19.17 6.95
C PRO A 522 19.23 -20.43 7.61
N GLN A 523 17.92 -20.42 7.84
CA GLN A 523 17.23 -21.55 8.49
C GLN A 523 17.32 -22.84 7.65
N THR A 524 17.39 -22.73 6.32
CA THR A 524 17.61 -23.85 5.39
C THR A 524 18.92 -24.58 5.62
N ALA A 525 19.92 -23.91 6.19
CA ALA A 525 21.23 -24.48 6.50
C ALA A 525 21.36 -24.94 7.97
N ASP A 526 20.33 -24.73 8.82
CA ASP A 526 20.35 -25.08 10.24
C ASP A 526 19.94 -26.56 10.48
N GLU A 527 20.95 -27.41 10.65
CA GLU A 527 20.79 -28.85 10.94
C GLU A 527 20.23 -29.15 12.34
N HIS A 528 20.20 -28.18 13.26
CA HIS A 528 19.64 -28.37 14.59
C HIS A 528 18.12 -28.24 14.62
N GLN A 529 17.54 -27.47 13.68
CA GLN A 529 16.09 -27.29 13.57
C GLN A 529 15.42 -28.21 12.56
N PHE A 530 16.10 -28.57 11.46
CA PHE A 530 15.52 -29.38 10.40
C PHE A 530 16.33 -30.65 10.13
N TYR A 531 15.62 -31.76 9.87
CA TYR A 531 16.24 -33.02 9.49
C TYR A 531 16.54 -33.13 7.99
N LEU A 532 15.84 -32.36 7.15
CA LEU A 532 15.99 -32.36 5.68
C LEU A 532 17.43 -32.01 5.23
N PRO A 533 18.13 -31.02 5.83
CA PRO A 533 19.52 -30.71 5.47
C PRO A 533 20.53 -31.80 5.81
N LYS A 534 20.14 -32.90 6.48
CA LYS A 534 21.02 -34.06 6.69
C LYS A 534 21.28 -34.84 5.40
N ASP A 535 20.36 -34.77 4.44
CA ASP A 535 20.63 -35.25 3.08
C ASP A 535 21.47 -34.20 2.36
N THR A 536 22.71 -34.55 2.06
CA THR A 536 23.67 -33.62 1.46
C THR A 536 23.28 -33.21 0.04
N LEU A 537 22.65 -34.09 -0.75
CA LEU A 537 22.19 -33.74 -2.10
C LEU A 537 21.06 -32.72 -2.01
N LEU A 538 20.08 -32.98 -1.14
CA LEU A 538 19.00 -32.03 -0.90
C LEU A 538 19.53 -30.69 -0.35
N LYS A 539 20.53 -30.70 0.53
CA LYS A 539 21.17 -29.48 1.06
C LYS A 539 21.84 -28.66 -0.04
N LEU A 540 22.49 -29.31 -1.01
CA LEU A 540 23.09 -28.64 -2.17
C LEU A 540 22.03 -28.06 -3.11
N ASP A 541 20.94 -28.80 -3.36
CA ASP A 541 19.81 -28.30 -4.17
C ASP A 541 19.13 -27.11 -3.49
N MET A 542 18.89 -27.17 -2.18
CA MET A 542 18.37 -26.06 -1.38
C MET A 542 19.31 -24.85 -1.43
N PHE A 543 20.62 -25.06 -1.31
CA PHE A 543 21.61 -23.99 -1.44
C PHE A 543 21.60 -23.34 -2.83
N ALA A 544 21.51 -24.13 -3.90
CA ALA A 544 21.42 -23.60 -5.26
C ALA A 544 20.13 -22.78 -5.46
N ASN A 545 19.01 -23.25 -4.91
CA ASN A 545 17.74 -22.51 -4.91
C ASN A 545 17.83 -21.21 -4.10
N ASP A 546 18.48 -21.23 -2.94
CA ASP A 546 18.69 -20.04 -2.10
C ASP A 546 19.53 -18.98 -2.84
N VAL A 547 20.60 -19.39 -3.54
CA VAL A 547 21.41 -18.49 -4.38
C VAL A 547 20.58 -17.91 -5.52
N GLY A 548 19.81 -18.74 -6.23
CA GLY A 548 18.96 -18.30 -7.34
C GLY A 548 17.82 -17.37 -6.88
N PHE A 549 17.28 -17.61 -5.68
CA PHE A 549 16.29 -16.75 -5.07
C PHE A 549 16.88 -15.38 -4.72
N LEU A 550 18.05 -15.35 -4.06
CA LEU A 550 18.74 -14.11 -3.72
C LEU A 550 19.15 -13.30 -4.96
N SER A 551 19.63 -13.95 -6.02
CA SER A 551 20.00 -13.24 -7.25
C SER A 551 18.80 -12.60 -7.94
N SER A 552 17.61 -13.21 -7.83
CA SER A 552 16.39 -12.74 -8.51
C SER A 552 15.65 -11.66 -7.71
N TYR A 553 15.62 -11.78 -6.37
CA TYR A 553 14.71 -11.00 -5.53
C TYR A 553 15.38 -10.04 -4.56
N TRP A 554 16.71 -9.96 -4.55
CA TRP A 554 17.39 -9.02 -3.68
C TRP A 554 17.16 -7.56 -4.15
N GLY A 555 16.43 -6.78 -3.36
CA GLY A 555 16.15 -5.37 -3.63
C GLY A 555 16.86 -4.38 -2.71
N SER A 556 17.64 -4.87 -1.74
CA SER A 556 18.28 -4.02 -0.73
C SER A 556 19.62 -3.46 -1.21
N LEU A 557 20.05 -2.35 -0.62
CA LEU A 557 21.37 -1.78 -0.87
C LEU A 557 22.47 -2.77 -0.46
N GLY A 558 23.50 -2.89 -1.29
CA GLY A 558 24.61 -3.82 -1.07
C GLY A 558 24.36 -5.21 -1.64
N ARG A 559 25.30 -6.13 -1.38
CA ARG A 559 25.26 -7.51 -1.88
C ARG A 559 24.73 -8.45 -0.80
N PRO A 560 23.89 -9.44 -1.15
CA PRO A 560 23.44 -10.44 -0.19
C PRO A 560 24.59 -11.35 0.24
N LEU A 561 24.62 -11.70 1.52
CA LEU A 561 25.60 -12.61 2.12
C LEU A 561 24.92 -13.91 2.54
N LEU A 562 25.26 -15.01 1.86
CA LEU A 562 24.78 -16.35 2.19
C LEU A 562 25.86 -17.11 2.96
N ILE A 563 25.60 -17.41 4.24
CA ILE A 563 26.51 -18.18 5.09
C ILE A 563 26.14 -19.66 5.04
N PHE A 564 27.09 -20.51 4.65
CA PHE A 564 26.93 -21.96 4.57
C PHE A 564 27.89 -22.66 5.55
N PRO A 565 27.39 -23.12 6.71
CA PRO A 565 28.21 -23.91 7.64
C PRO A 565 28.40 -25.34 7.11
N VAL A 566 29.65 -25.81 7.16
CA VAL A 566 30.01 -27.20 6.86
C VAL A 566 30.22 -27.94 8.17
N SER A 567 29.35 -28.91 8.42
CA SER A 567 29.37 -29.77 9.61
C SER A 567 29.92 -31.15 9.28
N THR A 568 30.13 -31.97 10.31
CA THR A 568 30.65 -33.35 10.18
C THR A 568 29.78 -34.26 9.29
N ASN A 569 28.48 -33.97 9.15
CA ASN A 569 27.53 -34.81 8.40
C ASN A 569 27.66 -34.67 6.87
N LEU A 570 28.20 -33.55 6.37
CA LEU A 570 28.39 -33.32 4.93
C LEU A 570 29.46 -34.23 4.28
N ASN A 571 30.28 -34.91 5.09
CA ASN A 571 31.32 -35.82 4.62
C ASN A 571 30.81 -37.21 4.18
N TYR A 572 29.49 -37.49 4.30
CA TYR A 572 28.93 -38.78 3.87
C TYR A 572 28.67 -38.88 2.36
N LEU A 573 28.75 -37.77 1.61
CA LEU A 573 28.90 -37.84 0.15
C LEU A 573 30.34 -38.20 -0.17
N GLY A 574 30.57 -39.51 -0.29
CA GLY A 574 31.76 -40.16 -0.83
C GLY A 574 32.66 -39.30 -1.71
N LEU A 575 33.51 -38.47 -1.07
CA LEU A 575 34.88 -38.28 -1.48
C LEU A 575 35.62 -39.60 -1.22
N ASN A 576 35.23 -40.63 -1.96
CA ASN A 576 36.18 -41.67 -2.32
C ASN A 576 37.08 -41.02 -3.37
N VAL A 577 38.22 -40.49 -2.90
CA VAL A 577 39.43 -40.52 -3.71
C VAL A 577 40.02 -41.92 -3.58
#